data_AF-A0A357X0J0-F1
#
_entry.id   AF-A0A357X0J0-F1
#
_cell.length_a   1.000
_cell.length_b   1.000
_cell.length_c   1.000
_cell.angle_alpha   90.00
_cell.angle_beta   90.00
_cell.angle_gamma   90.00
#
_symmetry.space_group_name_H-M   'P 1'
#
loop_
_entity.id
_entity.type
_entity.pdbx_description
1 polymer ?
#
loop_
_entity_poly.entity_id
_entity_poly.type
_entity_poly.pdbx_seq_one_letter_code
_entity_poly.pdbx_strand_id
1 'polypeptide(L)'
;MRRSAAAAGILHSAAFLLTAVLWLCALAIFGFYPFGERSVLITDMGQQYIEYHAALYDTVIGGGSLLYTWNTGLGMNFVGLFSYYLSSPFTLLMFLFPRGSITDAVLFIISMKIAASGLTFSIYLRKTVGIHGIHNILFSVLYALSGYTAVYFFNLMWLDSVVLLPLVILAVRHLVNTGRKMPLTVAFALLFFSNFYTAYMVGVFSLLYLAAMLWLKGQIKGENQKAVRRFFIAAVLAAGLTAFLTLPTAFALIDSQGSLSADWVFLGFMADPLTLLGKMAFGAYDSITDSGTPYIYCGAL
;
A
#
# COMPACT_ATOMS: atom_id res chain seq x y z
N MET A 1 -13.39 -31.00 -2.42
CA MET A 1 -12.36 -29.93 -2.58
C MET A 1 -12.69 -28.89 -3.64
N ARG A 2 -12.96 -29.25 -4.92
CA ARG A 2 -13.22 -28.27 -6.01
C ARG A 2 -14.39 -27.30 -5.76
N ARG A 3 -15.53 -27.77 -5.23
CA ARG A 3 -16.70 -26.90 -4.92
C ARG A 3 -16.41 -25.84 -3.83
N SER A 4 -15.55 -26.17 -2.85
CA SER A 4 -15.16 -25.24 -1.77
C SER A 4 -14.18 -24.16 -2.26
N ALA A 5 -13.30 -24.50 -3.20
CA ALA A 5 -12.40 -23.53 -3.85
C ALA A 5 -13.16 -22.56 -4.75
N ALA A 6 -14.14 -23.06 -5.52
CA ALA A 6 -14.99 -22.21 -6.36
C ALA A 6 -15.83 -21.22 -5.52
N ALA A 7 -16.45 -21.69 -4.43
CA ALA A 7 -17.20 -20.83 -3.51
C ALA A 7 -16.31 -19.76 -2.85
N ALA A 8 -15.07 -20.10 -2.50
CA ALA A 8 -14.10 -19.13 -2.00
C ALA A 8 -13.73 -18.09 -3.06
N GLY A 9 -13.50 -18.52 -4.30
CA GLY A 9 -13.22 -17.62 -5.42
C GLY A 9 -14.36 -16.62 -5.63
N ILE A 10 -15.60 -17.09 -5.68
CA ILE A 10 -16.80 -16.24 -5.82
C ILE A 10 -16.88 -15.22 -4.67
N LEU A 11 -16.61 -15.63 -3.43
CA LEU A 11 -16.62 -14.73 -2.27
C LEU A 11 -15.60 -13.60 -2.41
N HIS A 12 -14.36 -13.94 -2.76
CA HIS A 12 -13.28 -12.96 -2.90
C HIS A 12 -13.50 -12.02 -4.09
N SER A 13 -14.03 -12.54 -5.20
CA SER A 13 -14.46 -11.74 -6.35
C SER A 13 -15.63 -10.83 -6.01
N ALA A 14 -16.59 -11.28 -5.20
CA ALA A 14 -17.69 -10.43 -4.75
C ALA A 14 -17.20 -9.26 -3.88
N ALA A 15 -16.23 -9.50 -2.99
CA ALA A 15 -15.59 -8.43 -2.22
C ALA A 15 -14.88 -7.41 -3.13
N PHE A 16 -14.11 -7.88 -4.12
CA PHE A 16 -13.48 -7.01 -5.13
C PHE A 16 -14.51 -6.15 -5.88
N LEU A 17 -15.54 -6.81 -6.45
CA LEU A 17 -16.53 -6.16 -7.30
C LEU A 17 -17.39 -5.17 -6.51
N LEU A 18 -17.83 -5.54 -5.29
CA LEU A 18 -18.63 -4.64 -4.48
C LEU A 18 -17.82 -3.41 -4.06
N THR A 19 -16.56 -3.58 -3.65
CA THR A 19 -15.67 -2.45 -3.37
C THR A 19 -15.51 -1.55 -4.58
N ALA A 20 -15.28 -2.12 -5.77
CA ALA A 20 -15.16 -1.36 -7.01
C ALA A 20 -16.44 -0.57 -7.33
N VAL A 21 -17.61 -1.21 -7.22
CA VAL A 21 -18.91 -0.57 -7.46
C VAL A 21 -19.13 0.58 -6.48
N LEU A 22 -18.91 0.38 -5.18
CA LEU A 22 -19.11 1.42 -4.18
C LEU A 22 -18.13 2.59 -4.35
N TRP A 23 -16.88 2.31 -4.72
CA TRP A 23 -15.92 3.36 -5.09
C TRP A 23 -16.40 4.17 -6.30
N LEU A 24 -16.85 3.52 -7.37
CA LEU A 24 -17.39 4.20 -8.55
C LEU A 24 -18.67 5.00 -8.23
N CYS A 25 -19.55 4.46 -7.39
CA CYS A 25 -20.73 5.17 -6.89
C CYS A 25 -20.32 6.42 -6.11
N ALA A 26 -19.28 6.35 -5.26
CA ALA A 26 -18.78 7.52 -4.55
C ALA A 26 -18.26 8.58 -5.53
N LEU A 27 -17.48 8.19 -6.54
CA LEU A 27 -17.03 9.13 -7.59
C LEU A 27 -18.22 9.79 -8.30
N ALA A 28 -19.26 9.02 -8.64
CA ALA A 28 -20.47 9.53 -9.28
C ALA A 28 -21.27 10.50 -8.39
N ILE A 29 -21.53 10.12 -7.14
CA ILE A 29 -22.30 10.92 -6.18
C ILE A 29 -21.59 12.25 -5.89
N PHE A 30 -20.27 12.23 -5.76
CA PHE A 30 -19.49 13.43 -5.48
C PHE A 30 -19.08 14.21 -6.74
N GLY A 31 -19.48 13.76 -7.93
CA GLY A 31 -19.25 14.45 -9.20
C GLY A 31 -17.79 14.46 -9.66
N PHE A 32 -17.02 13.43 -9.31
CA PHE A 32 -15.67 13.24 -9.82
C PHE A 32 -15.69 12.60 -11.21
N TYR A 33 -14.70 12.95 -12.02
CA TYR A 33 -14.44 12.30 -13.30
C TYR A 33 -14.35 10.76 -13.12
N PRO A 34 -14.96 9.95 -14.03
CA PRO A 34 -15.57 10.35 -15.30
C PRO A 34 -17.03 10.80 -15.22
N PHE A 35 -17.66 10.80 -14.04
CA PHE A 35 -19.09 11.04 -13.88
C PHE A 35 -19.47 12.51 -13.65
N GLY A 36 -18.48 13.36 -13.37
CA GLY A 36 -18.67 14.80 -13.22
C GLY A 36 -17.40 15.58 -13.52
N GLU A 37 -17.43 16.89 -13.24
CA GLU A 37 -16.38 17.84 -13.63
C GLU A 37 -15.23 17.93 -12.62
N ARG A 38 -15.37 17.35 -11.41
CA ARG A 38 -14.32 17.42 -10.39
C ARG A 38 -13.20 16.46 -10.73
N SER A 39 -11.96 16.93 -10.57
CA SER A 39 -10.77 16.12 -10.79
C SER A 39 -10.28 15.47 -9.50
N VAL A 40 -9.78 14.25 -9.59
CA VAL A 40 -9.03 13.59 -8.52
C VAL A 40 -7.60 14.14 -8.40
N LEU A 41 -7.13 14.89 -9.39
CA LEU A 41 -5.77 15.42 -9.49
C LEU A 41 -5.58 16.63 -8.56
N ILE A 42 -5.51 16.37 -7.27
CA ILE A 42 -5.21 17.37 -6.25
C ILE A 42 -3.74 17.30 -5.82
N THR A 43 -3.24 18.41 -5.27
CA THR A 43 -1.89 18.52 -4.68
C THR A 43 -0.78 17.96 -5.58
N ASP A 44 0.07 17.08 -5.06
CA ASP A 44 1.20 16.47 -5.76
C ASP A 44 0.73 15.55 -6.90
N MET A 45 -0.49 15.00 -6.83
CA MET A 45 -0.96 14.12 -7.89
C MET A 45 -1.12 14.88 -9.20
N GLY A 46 -1.72 16.07 -9.16
CA GLY A 46 -1.86 16.92 -10.34
C GLY A 46 -0.56 17.60 -10.77
N GLN A 47 0.31 17.95 -9.83
CA GLN A 47 1.53 18.71 -10.12
C GLN A 47 2.72 17.84 -10.52
N GLN A 48 2.79 16.60 -10.04
CA GLN A 48 3.98 15.76 -10.15
C GLN A 48 3.68 14.32 -10.60
N TYR A 49 2.71 13.64 -9.97
CA TYR A 49 2.58 12.20 -10.16
C TYR A 49 2.14 11.83 -11.59
N ILE A 50 1.26 12.62 -12.19
CA ILE A 50 0.88 12.44 -13.60
C ILE A 50 2.11 12.57 -14.51
N GLU A 51 2.95 13.58 -14.29
CA GLU A 51 4.17 13.80 -15.07
C GLU A 51 5.17 12.66 -14.89
N TYR A 52 5.28 12.09 -13.68
CA TYR A 52 6.13 10.92 -13.44
C TYR A 52 5.66 9.68 -14.21
N HIS A 53 4.35 9.43 -14.25
CA HIS A 53 3.77 8.32 -15.02
C HIS A 53 3.91 8.54 -16.52
N ALA A 54 3.67 9.76 -16.98
CA ALA A 54 3.90 10.20 -18.35
C ALA A 54 5.36 9.98 -18.78
N ALA A 55 6.32 10.42 -17.98
CA ALA A 55 7.74 10.24 -18.22
C ALA A 55 8.13 8.76 -18.27
N LEU A 56 7.58 7.93 -17.37
CA LEU A 56 7.79 6.48 -17.41
C LEU A 56 7.22 5.87 -18.70
N TYR A 57 6.02 6.27 -19.10
CA TYR A 57 5.38 5.79 -20.32
C TYR A 57 6.24 6.09 -21.54
N ASP A 58 6.70 7.33 -21.67
CA ASP A 58 7.55 7.78 -22.78
C ASP A 58 8.91 7.09 -22.76
N THR A 59 9.46 6.83 -21.57
CA THR A 59 10.73 6.10 -21.41
C THR A 59 10.60 4.65 -21.87
N VAL A 60 9.54 3.95 -21.46
CA VAL A 60 9.34 2.53 -21.77
C VAL A 60 8.97 2.32 -23.25
N ILE A 61 8.09 3.16 -23.81
CA ILE A 61 7.64 3.01 -25.20
C ILE A 61 8.58 3.69 -26.20
N GLY A 62 9.13 4.85 -25.83
CA GLY A 62 10.04 5.63 -26.68
C GLY A 62 11.50 5.20 -26.62
N GLY A 63 11.87 4.23 -25.76
CA GLY A 63 13.23 3.68 -25.70
C GLY A 63 14.23 4.51 -24.89
N GLY A 64 13.76 5.22 -23.85
CA GLY A 64 14.61 5.98 -22.94
C GLY A 64 15.29 5.14 -21.84
N SER A 65 16.15 5.77 -21.04
CA SER A 65 16.81 5.13 -19.90
C SER A 65 15.98 5.20 -18.63
N LEU A 66 15.79 4.05 -17.95
CA LEU A 66 15.17 3.98 -16.61
C LEU A 66 16.15 4.34 -15.48
N LEU A 67 17.40 4.68 -15.79
CA LEU A 67 18.40 5.05 -14.79
C LEU A 67 18.54 6.56 -14.64
N TYR A 68 18.40 7.29 -15.74
CA TYR A 68 18.65 8.72 -15.78
C TYR A 68 17.80 9.39 -16.86
N THR A 69 17.21 10.52 -16.54
CA THR A 69 16.44 11.33 -17.49
C THR A 69 17.09 12.70 -17.70
N TRP A 70 17.22 13.10 -18.96
CA TRP A 70 17.68 14.44 -19.36
C TRP A 70 16.53 15.44 -19.50
N ASN A 71 15.28 14.98 -19.36
CA ASN A 71 14.08 15.79 -19.56
C ASN A 71 13.73 16.69 -18.36
N THR A 72 14.60 16.69 -17.34
CA THR A 72 14.57 17.60 -16.20
C THR A 72 15.80 18.51 -16.32
N GLY A 73 15.71 19.82 -16.07
CA GLY A 73 16.71 20.83 -16.49
C GLY A 73 18.21 20.45 -16.43
N LEU A 74 18.71 19.90 -15.31
CA LEU A 74 20.12 19.45 -15.16
C LEU A 74 20.31 17.92 -15.23
N GLY A 75 19.26 17.22 -15.65
CA GLY A 75 19.07 15.77 -15.55
C GLY A 75 18.85 15.28 -14.12
N MET A 76 18.17 14.14 -13.97
CA MET A 76 17.81 13.57 -12.66
C MET A 76 18.00 12.06 -12.65
N ASN A 77 18.43 11.53 -11.48
CA ASN A 77 18.42 10.10 -11.21
C ASN A 77 16.98 9.58 -11.20
N PHE A 78 16.60 8.88 -12.25
CA PHE A 78 15.24 8.35 -12.41
C PHE A 78 14.97 7.19 -11.45
N VAL A 79 16.01 6.50 -10.95
CA VAL A 79 15.86 5.34 -10.05
C VAL A 79 15.26 5.72 -8.70
N GLY A 80 15.67 6.86 -8.12
CA GLY A 80 15.11 7.33 -6.85
C GLY A 80 13.61 7.64 -6.97
N LEU A 81 13.25 8.38 -8.01
CA LEU A 81 11.86 8.71 -8.35
C LEU A 81 11.05 7.45 -8.67
N PHE A 82 11.58 6.58 -9.53
CA PHE A 82 10.93 5.34 -9.91
C PHE A 82 10.64 4.45 -8.70
N SER A 83 11.63 4.25 -7.83
CA SER A 83 11.53 3.40 -6.63
C SER A 83 10.50 3.88 -5.61
N TYR A 84 10.27 5.19 -5.51
CA TYR A 84 9.29 5.73 -4.57
C TYR A 84 7.88 5.86 -5.20
N TYR A 85 7.79 6.35 -6.44
CA TYR A 85 6.53 6.75 -7.05
C TYR A 85 5.93 5.71 -8.02
N LEU A 86 6.76 4.89 -8.67
CA LEU A 86 6.35 4.20 -9.91
C LEU A 86 6.58 2.69 -9.92
N SER A 87 7.40 2.15 -9.02
CA SER A 87 7.79 0.74 -9.01
C SER A 87 6.65 -0.23 -8.66
N SER A 88 5.46 0.26 -8.31
CA SER A 88 4.33 -0.61 -8.00
C SER A 88 3.95 -1.53 -9.16
N PRO A 89 3.59 -2.82 -8.92
CA PRO A 89 3.11 -3.71 -9.96
C PRO A 89 1.86 -3.19 -10.69
N PHE A 90 1.03 -2.40 -10.00
CA PHE A 90 -0.16 -1.79 -10.60
C PHE A 90 0.19 -0.71 -11.63
N THR A 91 1.37 -0.11 -11.57
CA THR A 91 1.81 0.92 -12.53
C THR A 91 1.80 0.36 -13.96
N LEU A 92 2.04 -0.94 -14.13
CA LEU A 92 1.98 -1.61 -15.44
C LEU A 92 0.60 -1.51 -16.10
N LEU A 93 -0.48 -1.35 -15.33
CA LEU A 93 -1.83 -1.16 -15.88
C LEU A 93 -1.95 0.12 -16.70
N MET A 94 -1.05 1.09 -16.54
CA MET A 94 -1.09 2.32 -17.32
C MET A 94 -0.88 2.08 -18.81
N PHE A 95 -0.14 1.02 -19.18
CA PHE A 95 0.13 0.68 -20.58
C PHE A 95 -1.08 0.11 -21.32
N LEU A 96 -2.20 -0.13 -20.62
CA LEU A 96 -3.49 -0.47 -21.24
C LEU A 96 -4.14 0.76 -21.90
N PHE A 97 -3.63 1.96 -21.61
CA PHE A 97 -4.16 3.23 -22.09
C PHE A 97 -3.18 3.90 -23.07
N PRO A 98 -3.69 4.71 -24.01
CA PRO A 98 -2.82 5.54 -24.84
C PRO A 98 -2.17 6.65 -24.01
N ARG A 99 -1.02 7.15 -24.47
CA ARG A 99 -0.25 8.23 -23.82
C ARG A 99 -1.08 9.49 -23.50
N GLY A 100 -2.08 9.81 -24.31
CA GLY A 100 -2.97 10.95 -24.11
C GLY A 100 -3.96 10.80 -22.94
N SER A 101 -4.16 9.57 -22.45
CA SER A 101 -5.11 9.21 -21.38
C SER A 101 -4.41 8.76 -20.10
N ILE A 102 -3.21 9.28 -19.80
CA ILE A 102 -2.47 8.92 -18.58
C ILE A 102 -3.24 9.26 -17.31
N THR A 103 -4.02 10.34 -17.32
CA THR A 103 -4.88 10.70 -16.20
C THR A 103 -5.97 9.63 -15.95
N ASP A 104 -6.55 9.09 -17.01
CA ASP A 104 -7.52 7.99 -16.94
C ASP A 104 -6.86 6.72 -16.41
N ALA A 105 -5.64 6.44 -16.89
CA ALA A 105 -4.83 5.31 -16.47
C ALA A 105 -4.53 5.35 -14.97
N VAL A 106 -4.17 6.52 -14.44
CA VAL A 106 -3.89 6.71 -13.01
C VAL A 106 -5.15 6.54 -12.17
N LEU A 107 -6.29 7.09 -12.59
CA LEU A 107 -7.57 6.86 -11.92
C LEU A 107 -7.96 5.37 -11.94
N PHE A 108 -7.70 4.68 -13.05
CA PHE A 108 -7.91 3.24 -13.16
C PHE A 108 -7.01 2.46 -12.19
N ILE A 109 -5.73 2.82 -12.09
CA ILE A 109 -4.79 2.23 -11.13
C ILE A 109 -5.28 2.39 -9.69
N ILE A 110 -5.68 3.60 -9.30
CA ILE A 110 -6.23 3.88 -7.95
C ILE A 110 -7.44 2.98 -7.70
N SER A 111 -8.39 2.96 -8.63
CA SER A 111 -9.61 2.14 -8.53
C SER A 111 -9.30 0.65 -8.40
N MET A 112 -8.31 0.15 -9.15
CA MET A 112 -7.87 -1.24 -9.06
C MET A 112 -7.19 -1.57 -7.74
N LYS A 113 -6.36 -0.67 -7.19
CA LYS A 113 -5.75 -0.84 -5.87
C LYS A 113 -6.82 -0.88 -4.77
N ILE A 114 -7.80 0.02 -4.81
CA ILE A 114 -8.91 0.05 -3.85
C ILE A 114 -9.74 -1.24 -3.94
N ALA A 115 -10.09 -1.69 -5.14
CA ALA A 115 -10.81 -2.96 -5.30
C ALA A 115 -9.96 -4.17 -4.83
N ALA A 116 -8.67 -4.18 -5.14
CA ALA A 116 -7.74 -5.23 -4.72
C ALA A 116 -7.57 -5.32 -3.20
N SER A 117 -7.64 -4.19 -2.47
CA SER A 117 -7.55 -4.22 -1.00
C SER A 117 -8.76 -4.91 -0.36
N GLY A 118 -9.96 -4.75 -0.95
CA GLY A 118 -11.15 -5.50 -0.55
C GLY A 118 -10.98 -7.02 -0.74
N LEU A 119 -10.38 -7.41 -1.86
CA LEU A 119 -10.06 -8.82 -2.17
C LEU A 119 -9.04 -9.41 -1.21
N THR A 120 -7.91 -8.74 -0.97
CA THR A 120 -6.87 -9.26 -0.07
C THR A 120 -7.35 -9.34 1.37
N PHE A 121 -8.16 -8.39 1.82
CA PHE A 121 -8.79 -8.45 3.14
C PHE A 121 -9.81 -9.60 3.24
N SER A 122 -10.55 -9.88 2.16
CA SER A 122 -11.51 -11.00 2.12
C SER A 122 -10.81 -12.34 2.30
N ILE A 123 -9.66 -12.51 1.63
CA ILE A 123 -8.79 -13.68 1.76
C ILE A 123 -8.28 -13.80 3.19
N TYR A 124 -7.82 -12.69 3.77
CA TYR A 124 -7.36 -12.63 5.16
C TYR A 124 -8.46 -13.05 6.13
N LEU A 125 -9.63 -12.41 6.11
CA LEU A 125 -10.75 -12.70 7.01
C LEU A 125 -11.17 -14.17 6.95
N ARG A 126 -11.25 -14.72 5.74
CA ARG A 126 -11.65 -16.12 5.56
C ARG A 126 -10.62 -17.09 6.13
N LYS A 127 -9.33 -16.90 5.82
CA LYS A 127 -8.26 -17.83 6.22
C LYS A 127 -7.82 -17.69 7.67
N THR A 128 -7.94 -16.48 8.22
CA THR A 128 -7.40 -16.10 9.53
C THR A 128 -8.47 -16.13 10.60
N VAL A 129 -9.62 -15.51 10.32
CA VAL A 129 -10.70 -15.29 11.30
C VAL A 129 -11.82 -16.31 11.11
N GLY A 130 -11.96 -16.90 9.92
CA GLY A 130 -13.04 -17.85 9.60
C GLY A 130 -14.37 -17.16 9.29
N ILE A 131 -14.35 -15.86 8.94
CA ILE A 131 -15.55 -15.13 8.53
C ILE A 131 -15.86 -15.43 7.06
N HIS A 132 -17.12 -15.79 6.78
CA HIS A 132 -17.62 -16.19 5.47
C HIS A 132 -18.87 -15.40 5.07
N GLY A 133 -19.29 -15.55 3.81
CA GLY A 133 -20.55 -14.98 3.30
C GLY A 133 -20.56 -13.45 3.33
N ILE A 134 -21.73 -12.88 3.59
CA ILE A 134 -21.95 -11.44 3.53
C ILE A 134 -21.09 -10.64 4.51
N HIS A 135 -20.84 -11.17 5.71
CA HIS A 135 -20.01 -10.49 6.71
C HIS A 135 -18.57 -10.31 6.24
N ASN A 136 -18.03 -11.31 5.52
CA ASN A 136 -16.69 -11.21 4.95
C ASN A 136 -16.63 -10.07 3.92
N ILE A 137 -17.61 -10.03 3.01
CA ILE A 137 -17.73 -9.00 1.98
C ILE A 137 -17.85 -7.61 2.63
N LEU A 138 -18.73 -7.47 3.64
CA LEU A 138 -18.97 -6.21 4.32
C LEU A 138 -17.69 -5.68 4.96
N PHE A 139 -17.01 -6.48 5.80
CA PHE A 139 -15.77 -6.04 6.45
C PHE A 139 -14.63 -5.76 5.45
N SER A 140 -14.59 -6.46 4.32
CA SER A 140 -13.68 -6.16 3.21
C SER A 140 -13.91 -4.81 2.59
N VAL A 141 -15.16 -4.44 2.34
CA VAL A 141 -15.51 -3.12 1.84
C VAL A 141 -15.12 -2.04 2.86
N LEU A 142 -15.43 -2.24 4.14
CA LEU A 142 -15.09 -1.29 5.21
C LEU A 142 -13.58 -1.06 5.35
N TYR A 143 -12.78 -2.11 5.17
CA TYR A 143 -11.32 -1.98 5.15
C TYR A 143 -10.85 -1.21 3.92
N ALA A 144 -11.34 -1.59 2.74
CA ALA A 144 -10.92 -1.01 1.47
C ALA A 144 -11.27 0.47 1.35
N LEU A 145 -12.45 0.86 1.83
CA LEU A 145 -12.97 2.23 1.84
C LEU A 145 -12.80 2.90 3.22
N SER A 146 -11.79 2.48 3.99
CA SER A 146 -11.45 3.11 5.26
C SER A 146 -11.07 4.59 5.10
N GLY A 147 -11.10 5.35 6.21
CA GLY A 147 -10.76 6.77 6.21
C GLY A 147 -9.35 7.04 5.67
N TYR A 148 -8.41 6.13 5.92
CA TYR A 148 -7.07 6.21 5.33
C TYR A 148 -7.13 6.20 3.79
N THR A 149 -7.82 5.22 3.18
CA THR A 149 -7.99 5.17 1.72
C THR A 149 -8.75 6.41 1.23
N ALA A 150 -9.84 6.78 1.89
CA ALA A 150 -10.70 7.89 1.46
C ALA A 150 -9.97 9.24 1.45
N VAL A 151 -9.01 9.44 2.36
CA VAL A 151 -8.23 10.67 2.42
C VAL A 151 -7.00 10.58 1.52
N TYR A 152 -6.27 9.47 1.54
CA TYR A 152 -4.96 9.37 0.90
C TYR A 152 -4.96 8.67 -0.47
N PHE A 153 -6.13 8.42 -1.10
CA PHE A 153 -6.17 7.74 -2.41
C PHE A 153 -5.38 8.46 -3.50
N PHE A 154 -5.20 9.78 -3.39
CA PHE A 154 -4.40 10.58 -4.32
C PHE A 154 -2.90 10.28 -4.22
N ASN A 155 -2.43 9.76 -3.08
CA ASN A 155 -1.09 9.20 -2.92
C ASN A 155 -1.10 7.73 -3.35
N LEU A 156 -1.24 7.50 -4.66
CA LEU A 156 -1.48 6.17 -5.21
C LEU A 156 -0.42 5.10 -4.87
N MET A 157 0.82 5.51 -4.60
CA MET A 157 1.92 4.62 -4.20
C MET A 157 1.74 4.08 -2.76
N TRP A 158 0.99 4.77 -1.91
CA TRP A 158 0.72 4.31 -0.55
C TRP A 158 -0.35 3.22 -0.51
N LEU A 159 -1.26 3.20 -1.50
CA LEU A 159 -2.31 2.19 -1.61
C LEU A 159 -1.77 0.76 -1.79
N ASP A 160 -0.52 0.58 -2.24
CA ASP A 160 0.13 -0.74 -2.28
C ASP A 160 0.20 -1.39 -0.91
N SER A 161 0.48 -0.59 0.13
CA SER A 161 0.53 -1.08 1.50
C SER A 161 -0.84 -1.53 2.00
N VAL A 162 -1.91 -0.82 1.62
CA VAL A 162 -3.30 -1.18 1.94
C VAL A 162 -3.69 -2.49 1.25
N VAL A 163 -3.27 -2.71 0.00
CA VAL A 163 -3.50 -3.98 -0.70
C VAL A 163 -2.72 -5.12 -0.06
N LEU A 164 -1.44 -4.91 0.30
CA LEU A 164 -0.53 -5.98 0.72
C LEU A 164 -0.58 -6.30 2.22
N LEU A 165 -1.00 -5.37 3.08
CA LEU A 165 -1.05 -5.56 4.53
C LEU A 165 -1.83 -6.81 4.96
N PRO A 166 -3.03 -7.12 4.44
CA PRO A 166 -3.76 -8.33 4.83
C PRO A 166 -2.99 -9.61 4.47
N LEU A 167 -2.24 -9.60 3.36
CA LEU A 167 -1.41 -10.72 2.93
C LEU A 167 -0.16 -10.87 3.81
N VAL A 168 0.45 -9.76 4.25
CA VAL A 168 1.57 -9.79 5.21
C VAL A 168 1.12 -10.42 6.52
N ILE A 169 0.00 -9.96 7.10
CA ILE A 169 -0.50 -10.51 8.37
C ILE A 169 -0.83 -12.00 8.22
N LEU A 170 -1.47 -12.38 7.12
CA LEU A 170 -1.74 -13.78 6.78
C LEU A 170 -0.43 -14.59 6.69
N ALA A 171 0.61 -14.03 6.07
CA ALA A 171 1.90 -14.68 5.92
C ALA A 171 2.67 -14.80 7.25
N VAL A 172 2.60 -13.80 8.14
CA VAL A 172 3.15 -13.89 9.50
C VAL A 172 2.47 -15.02 10.26
N ARG A 173 1.13 -15.09 10.23
CA ARG A 173 0.39 -16.18 10.86
C ARG A 173 0.76 -17.55 10.28
N HIS A 174 0.90 -17.64 8.97
CA HIS A 174 1.33 -18.87 8.30
C HIS A 174 2.74 -19.28 8.73
N LEU A 175 3.66 -18.32 8.86
CA LEU A 175 5.03 -18.55 9.33
C LEU A 175 5.05 -19.08 10.76
N VAL A 176 4.27 -18.49 11.67
CA VAL A 176 4.18 -18.95 13.06
C VAL A 176 3.59 -20.37 13.13
N ASN A 177 2.56 -20.67 12.34
CA ASN A 177 1.86 -21.96 12.40
C ASN A 177 2.62 -23.10 11.70
N THR A 178 3.31 -22.82 10.59
CA THR A 178 3.92 -23.86 9.74
C THR A 178 5.44 -23.82 9.71
N GLY A 179 6.04 -22.73 10.20
CA GLY A 179 7.48 -22.48 10.08
C GLY A 179 7.96 -22.08 8.69
N ARG A 180 7.07 -21.98 7.69
CA ARG A 180 7.44 -21.65 6.31
C ARG A 180 7.54 -20.14 6.13
N LYS A 181 8.73 -19.68 5.73
CA LYS A 181 9.06 -18.25 5.57
C LYS A 181 8.72 -17.67 4.19
N MET A 182 8.61 -18.50 3.16
CA MET A 182 8.47 -18.05 1.77
C MET A 182 7.28 -17.11 1.51
N PRO A 183 6.06 -17.36 2.02
CA PRO A 183 4.95 -16.43 1.80
C PRO A 183 5.23 -15.03 2.37
N LEU A 184 5.92 -14.96 3.52
CA LEU A 184 6.28 -13.69 4.13
C LEU A 184 7.40 -13.00 3.35
N THR A 185 8.41 -13.75 2.89
CA THR A 185 9.46 -13.21 2.02
C THR A 185 8.88 -12.60 0.74
N VAL A 186 7.93 -13.28 0.08
CA VAL A 186 7.28 -12.76 -1.13
C VAL A 186 6.44 -11.51 -0.82
N ALA A 187 5.65 -11.54 0.26
CA ALA A 187 4.83 -10.38 0.64
C ALA A 187 5.69 -9.14 0.97
N PHE A 188 6.79 -9.32 1.71
CA PHE A 188 7.73 -8.23 1.97
C PHE A 188 8.50 -7.79 0.72
N ALA A 189 8.89 -8.71 -0.16
CA ALA A 189 9.57 -8.34 -1.40
C ALA A 189 8.66 -7.49 -2.29
N LEU A 190 7.37 -7.85 -2.40
CA LEU A 190 6.39 -7.02 -3.12
C LEU A 190 6.21 -5.65 -2.47
N LEU A 191 6.16 -5.56 -1.14
CA LEU A 191 6.09 -4.29 -0.43
C LEU A 191 7.33 -3.41 -0.65
N PHE A 192 8.54 -3.97 -0.45
CA PHE A 192 9.79 -3.24 -0.66
C PHE A 192 9.96 -2.81 -2.11
N PHE A 193 9.52 -3.64 -3.06
CA PHE A 193 9.53 -3.30 -4.47
C PHE A 193 8.53 -2.20 -4.80
N SER A 194 7.29 -2.28 -4.27
CA SER A 194 6.25 -1.28 -4.55
C SER A 194 6.57 0.08 -3.96
N ASN A 195 6.95 0.14 -2.69
CA ASN A 195 7.22 1.39 -2.00
C ASN A 195 7.96 1.14 -0.67
N PHE A 196 9.25 1.43 -0.61
CA PHE A 196 10.08 1.19 0.59
C PHE A 196 9.62 1.99 1.83
N TYR A 197 9.01 3.16 1.63
CA TYR A 197 8.55 4.05 2.70
C TYR A 197 7.40 3.43 3.51
N THR A 198 6.33 3.01 2.84
CA THR A 198 5.20 2.33 3.49
C THR A 198 5.56 0.91 3.94
N ALA A 199 6.50 0.26 3.25
CA ALA A 199 6.97 -1.07 3.63
C ALA A 199 7.67 -1.09 5.00
N TYR A 200 8.41 -0.04 5.37
CA TYR A 200 8.96 0.10 6.72
C TYR A 200 7.84 0.14 7.77
N MET A 201 6.80 0.95 7.55
CA MET A 201 5.66 1.06 8.47
C MET A 201 4.94 -0.28 8.65
N VAL A 202 4.66 -0.98 7.54
CA VAL A 202 4.07 -2.33 7.59
C VAL A 202 5.01 -3.34 8.26
N GLY A 203 6.32 -3.22 8.05
CA GLY A 203 7.34 -4.01 8.70
C GLY A 203 7.29 -3.90 10.22
N VAL A 204 7.29 -2.66 10.75
CA VAL A 204 7.15 -2.40 12.19
C VAL A 204 5.82 -2.94 12.73
N PHE A 205 4.71 -2.63 12.05
CA PHE A 205 3.39 -3.16 12.45
C PHE A 205 3.38 -4.69 12.49
N SER A 206 3.95 -5.36 11.48
CA SER A 206 3.98 -6.82 11.40
C SER A 206 4.86 -7.46 12.49
N LEU A 207 5.90 -6.75 12.95
CA LEU A 207 6.72 -7.17 14.09
C LEU A 207 5.93 -7.05 15.41
N LEU A 208 5.18 -5.96 15.60
CA LEU A 208 4.29 -5.79 16.74
C LEU A 208 3.19 -6.86 16.74
N TYR A 209 2.59 -7.14 15.58
CA TYR A 209 1.62 -8.22 15.41
C TYR A 209 2.21 -9.59 15.76
N LEU A 210 3.44 -9.88 15.31
CA LEU A 210 4.15 -11.10 15.68
C LEU A 210 4.34 -11.19 17.19
N ALA A 211 4.81 -10.12 17.85
CA ALA A 211 5.02 -10.09 19.28
C ALA A 211 3.71 -10.36 20.05
N ALA A 212 2.62 -9.68 19.68
CA ALA A 212 1.29 -9.89 20.27
C ALA A 212 0.80 -11.34 20.06
N MET A 213 0.99 -11.90 18.87
CA MET A 213 0.59 -13.27 18.54
C MET A 213 1.37 -14.31 19.36
N LEU A 214 2.68 -14.11 19.56
CA LEU A 214 3.50 -15.01 20.38
C LEU A 214 3.14 -14.89 21.87
N TRP A 215 2.81 -13.70 22.34
CA TRP A 215 2.36 -13.47 23.71
C TRP A 215 1.03 -14.19 24.00
N LEU A 216 0.03 -14.01 23.13
CA LEU A 216 -1.29 -14.64 23.28
C LEU A 216 -1.25 -16.16 23.18
N LYS A 217 -0.32 -16.72 22.39
CA LYS A 217 -0.20 -18.17 22.22
C LYS A 217 0.45 -18.88 23.42
N GLY A 218 1.12 -18.16 24.32
CA GLY A 218 1.79 -18.75 25.49
C GLY A 218 2.85 -19.82 25.16
N GLN A 219 3.41 -19.81 23.94
CA GLN A 219 4.29 -20.87 23.44
C GLN A 219 5.64 -20.96 24.19
N ILE A 220 6.24 -22.15 24.18
CA ILE A 220 7.56 -22.47 24.76
C ILE A 220 8.63 -21.55 24.15
N LYS A 221 9.49 -20.95 24.99
CA LYS A 221 10.53 -19.97 24.59
C LYS A 221 11.31 -20.34 23.32
N GLY A 222 11.62 -21.62 23.11
CA GLY A 222 12.36 -22.10 21.94
C GLY A 222 11.61 -22.03 20.60
N GLU A 223 10.28 -22.18 20.59
CA GLU A 223 9.48 -22.04 19.35
C GLU A 223 9.32 -20.58 18.96
N ASN A 224 9.15 -19.70 19.95
CA ASN A 224 9.04 -18.26 19.75
C ASN A 224 10.34 -17.70 19.13
N GLN A 225 11.50 -18.12 19.65
CA GLN A 225 12.79 -17.71 19.08
C GLN A 225 12.96 -18.16 17.62
N LYS A 226 12.50 -19.37 17.28
CA LYS A 226 12.53 -19.86 15.88
C LYS A 226 11.61 -19.03 14.98
N ALA A 227 10.42 -18.65 15.44
CA ALA A 227 9.49 -17.81 14.69
C ALA A 227 10.07 -16.42 14.43
N VAL A 228 10.61 -15.76 15.46
CA VAL A 228 11.29 -14.46 15.36
C VAL A 228 12.46 -14.54 14.38
N ARG A 229 13.33 -15.56 14.51
CA ARG A 229 14.44 -15.75 13.57
C ARG A 229 13.96 -15.93 12.13
N ARG A 230 12.92 -16.73 11.91
CA ARG A 230 12.34 -16.96 10.56
C ARG A 230 11.75 -15.67 9.98
N PHE A 231 11.14 -14.83 10.81
CA PHE A 231 10.62 -13.52 10.41
C PHE A 231 11.75 -12.61 9.92
N PHE A 232 12.83 -12.47 10.69
CA PHE A 232 13.98 -11.65 10.27
C PHE A 232 14.67 -12.22 9.03
N ILE A 233 14.82 -13.54 8.92
CA ILE A 233 15.34 -14.17 7.69
C ILE A 233 14.42 -13.84 6.51
N ALA A 234 13.11 -13.86 6.69
CA ALA A 234 12.17 -13.53 5.62
C ALA A 234 12.33 -12.08 5.15
N ALA A 235 12.47 -11.14 6.08
CA ALA A 235 12.69 -9.72 5.81
C ALA A 235 14.05 -9.46 5.12
N VAL A 236 15.13 -10.09 5.59
CA VAL A 236 16.46 -9.97 4.96
C VAL A 236 16.47 -10.55 3.55
N LEU A 237 15.85 -11.72 3.33
CA LEU A 237 15.71 -12.29 1.99
C LEU A 237 14.89 -11.38 1.07
N ALA A 238 13.80 -10.79 1.58
CA ALA A 238 13.00 -9.84 0.82
C ALA A 238 13.81 -8.59 0.43
N ALA A 239 14.55 -8.01 1.39
CA ALA A 239 15.42 -6.87 1.14
C ALA A 239 16.52 -7.20 0.12
N GLY A 240 17.11 -8.40 0.18
CA GLY A 240 18.07 -8.88 -0.79
C GLY A 240 17.49 -9.04 -2.21
N LEU A 241 16.24 -9.52 -2.32
CA LEU A 241 15.56 -9.66 -3.61
C LEU A 241 15.25 -8.31 -4.27
N THR A 242 15.03 -7.27 -3.47
CA THR A 242 14.74 -5.91 -3.96
C THR A 242 15.95 -4.99 -3.96
N ALA A 243 17.13 -5.48 -3.56
CA ALA A 243 18.35 -4.69 -3.37
C ALA A 243 18.80 -3.98 -4.65
N PHE A 244 18.55 -4.57 -5.81
CA PHE A 244 18.88 -3.97 -7.12
C PHE A 244 18.17 -2.63 -7.35
N LEU A 245 17.03 -2.41 -6.69
CA LEU A 245 16.28 -1.16 -6.76
C LEU A 245 16.50 -0.31 -5.50
N THR A 246 16.42 -0.92 -4.32
CA THR A 246 16.47 -0.16 -3.05
C THR A 246 17.86 0.37 -2.71
N LEU A 247 18.96 -0.32 -3.07
CA LEU A 247 20.31 0.18 -2.80
C LEU A 247 20.67 1.41 -3.64
N PRO A 248 20.47 1.44 -4.97
CA PRO A 248 20.68 2.66 -5.75
C PRO A 248 19.82 3.83 -5.26
N THR A 249 18.58 3.58 -4.85
CA THR A 249 17.72 4.61 -4.25
C THR A 249 18.30 5.14 -2.94
N ALA A 250 18.81 4.29 -2.07
CA ALA A 250 19.43 4.72 -0.81
C ALA A 250 20.65 5.61 -1.06
N PHE A 251 21.53 5.24 -1.99
CA PHE A 251 22.68 6.09 -2.35
C PHE A 251 22.24 7.42 -2.97
N ALA A 252 21.27 7.39 -3.88
CA ALA A 252 20.73 8.61 -4.47
C ALA A 252 20.13 9.56 -3.43
N LEU A 253 19.44 9.02 -2.42
CA LEU A 253 18.86 9.82 -1.32
C LEU A 253 19.93 10.43 -0.42
N ILE A 254 20.97 9.67 -0.09
CA ILE A 254 22.10 10.16 0.72
C ILE A 254 22.82 11.30 -0.02
N ASP A 255 23.09 11.13 -1.31
CA ASP A 255 23.79 12.12 -2.13
C ASP A 255 22.93 13.38 -2.39
N SER A 256 21.60 13.23 -2.46
CA SER A 256 20.66 14.34 -2.69
C SER A 256 20.39 15.21 -1.45
N GLN A 257 20.64 14.68 -0.25
CA GLN A 257 20.44 15.38 1.01
C GLN A 257 21.71 16.20 1.34
N GLY A 258 21.89 17.34 0.66
CA GLY A 258 22.93 18.32 1.02
C GLY A 258 22.90 18.64 2.53
N SER A 259 24.09 18.77 3.13
CA SER A 259 24.36 19.01 4.57
C SER A 259 23.17 19.36 5.46
N LEU A 260 22.43 18.35 5.90
CA LEU A 260 21.37 18.50 6.90
C LEU A 260 22.00 18.43 8.31
N SER A 261 21.78 19.47 9.10
CA SER A 261 22.31 19.67 10.46
C SER A 261 21.95 18.53 11.41
N ALA A 262 22.87 18.18 12.31
CA ALA A 262 22.92 16.97 13.14
C ALA A 262 21.83 16.78 14.24
N ASP A 263 20.64 17.37 14.12
CA ASP A 263 19.56 17.27 15.12
C ASP A 263 18.44 16.33 14.65
N TRP A 264 18.70 15.01 14.64
CA TRP A 264 17.95 14.05 13.78
C TRP A 264 16.86 13.19 14.43
N VAL A 265 16.55 13.32 15.72
CA VAL A 265 15.53 12.44 16.32
C VAL A 265 14.62 13.24 17.25
N PHE A 266 13.51 13.72 16.69
CA PHE A 266 12.39 14.18 17.50
C PHE A 266 11.63 12.96 18.03
N LEU A 267 11.78 12.69 19.33
CA LEU A 267 10.99 11.70 20.05
C LEU A 267 9.92 12.43 20.87
N GLY A 268 8.79 12.73 20.22
CA GLY A 268 7.68 13.42 20.85
C GLY A 268 6.35 13.14 20.14
N PHE A 269 5.25 13.50 20.79
CA PHE A 269 3.94 13.45 20.17
C PHE A 269 3.79 14.62 19.20
N MET A 270 3.55 14.32 17.92
CA MET A 270 3.24 15.35 16.91
C MET A 270 1.82 15.92 17.07
N ALA A 271 0.94 15.19 17.75
CA ALA A 271 -0.41 15.62 18.09
C ALA A 271 -0.81 15.07 19.47
N ASP A 272 -1.76 15.73 20.14
CA ASP A 272 -2.31 15.24 21.41
C ASP A 272 -2.98 13.86 21.21
N PRO A 273 -2.56 12.80 21.93
CA PRO A 273 -3.13 11.47 21.80
C PRO A 273 -4.65 11.39 21.96
N LEU A 274 -5.26 12.31 22.72
CA LEU A 274 -6.71 12.34 22.89
C LEU A 274 -7.45 12.78 21.62
N THR A 275 -6.82 13.62 20.80
CA THR A 275 -7.40 14.06 19.52
C THR A 275 -7.52 12.93 18.50
N LEU A 276 -6.67 11.89 18.61
CA LEU A 276 -6.77 10.66 17.80
C LEU A 276 -8.07 9.91 18.04
N LEU A 277 -8.66 9.96 19.25
CA LEU A 277 -9.96 9.33 19.50
C LEU A 277 -11.08 10.02 18.71
N GLY A 278 -10.98 11.35 18.56
CA GLY A 278 -11.86 12.13 17.69
C GLY A 278 -11.80 11.69 16.22
N LYS A 279 -10.64 11.21 15.76
CA LYS A 279 -10.45 10.65 14.41
C LYS A 279 -11.11 9.30 14.18
N MET A 280 -11.68 8.67 15.21
CA MET A 280 -12.52 7.48 15.05
C MET A 280 -14.00 7.82 14.82
N ALA A 281 -14.38 9.10 14.85
CA ALA A 281 -15.75 9.52 14.59
C ALA A 281 -16.05 9.55 13.08
N PHE A 282 -17.32 9.33 12.74
CA PHE A 282 -17.80 9.41 11.38
C PHE A 282 -17.57 10.81 10.79
N GLY A 283 -16.97 10.89 9.60
CA GLY A 283 -16.72 12.15 8.90
C GLY A 283 -15.64 13.06 9.52
N ALA A 284 -14.84 12.55 10.46
CA ALA A 284 -13.80 13.34 11.11
C ALA A 284 -12.66 13.73 10.14
N TYR A 285 -12.69 14.95 9.62
CA TYR A 285 -11.68 15.54 8.75
C TYR A 285 -11.10 16.82 9.38
N ASP A 286 -9.78 16.99 9.31
CA ASP A 286 -9.09 18.22 9.76
C ASP A 286 -8.23 18.81 8.65
N SER A 287 -7.14 18.14 8.29
CA SER A 287 -6.22 18.53 7.24
C SER A 287 -5.51 17.31 6.67
N ILE A 288 -4.92 17.48 5.49
CA ILE A 288 -3.98 16.55 4.85
C ILE A 288 -2.52 17.01 5.00
N THR A 289 -2.29 18.19 5.61
CA THR A 289 -0.97 18.76 5.90
C THR A 289 -0.45 18.33 7.27
N ASP A 290 0.76 18.74 7.62
CA ASP A 290 1.45 18.40 8.88
C ASP A 290 0.72 18.85 10.16
N SER A 291 -0.30 19.70 10.02
CA SER A 291 -1.20 20.13 11.11
C SER A 291 -2.39 19.19 11.35
N GLY A 292 -2.62 18.22 10.46
CA GLY A 292 -3.69 17.24 10.56
C GLY A 292 -3.29 16.03 11.40
N THR A 293 -4.26 15.42 12.06
CA THR A 293 -4.07 14.19 12.84
C THR A 293 -4.25 12.94 11.97
N PRO A 294 -3.50 11.85 12.23
CA PRO A 294 -3.56 10.64 11.41
C PRO A 294 -4.97 10.03 11.30
N TYR A 295 -5.36 9.65 10.08
CA TYR A 295 -6.65 9.01 9.81
C TYR A 295 -6.60 7.51 10.12
N ILE A 296 -7.29 7.10 11.18
CA ILE A 296 -7.33 5.71 11.68
C ILE A 296 -8.72 5.06 11.60
N TYR A 297 -9.73 5.79 11.12
CA TYR A 297 -11.10 5.29 11.02
C TYR A 297 -11.25 4.15 10.00
N CYS A 298 -11.82 3.03 10.44
CA CYS A 298 -12.25 1.92 9.58
C CYS A 298 -13.72 1.61 9.91
N GLY A 299 -14.67 2.16 9.14
CA GLY A 299 -16.11 2.00 9.36
C GLY A 299 -16.89 2.48 8.14
N ALA A 300 -18.22 2.35 8.17
CA ALA A 300 -19.05 2.67 7.01
C ALA A 300 -19.15 4.21 6.84
N LEU A 301 -18.99 4.67 5.60
CA LEU A 301 -19.51 5.95 5.10
C LEU A 301 -21.03 5.90 4.98
#